data_AF-A0A2V7S1W5-F1
#
_entry.id   AF-A0A2V7S1W5-F1
#
_cell.length_a   1.000
_cell.length_b   1.000
_cell.length_c   1.000
_cell.angle_alpha   90.00
_cell.angle_beta   90.00
_cell.angle_gamma   90.00
#
_symmetry.space_group_name_H-M   'P 1'
#
loop_
_entity.id
_entity.type
_entity.pdbx_description
1 polymer ?
#
loop_
_entity_poly.entity_id
_entity_poly.type
_entity_poly.pdbx_seq_one_letter_code
_entity_poly.pdbx_strand_id
1 'polypeptide(L)'
;MPRSLLERAAPDVLEAVKRGVELPDADLPRFPKAVRWERDPDFDARATALRTVRDAAATRLDLDPGVLCSRDRLEAVARRNPTTMEGLREIPELRQWQVEELGPAFLAALAPHRKAEQSAHNPM
;
A
#
# COMPACT_ATOMS: atom_id res chain seq x y z
N MET A 1 18.43 -4.52 -23.68
CA MET A 1 19.43 -5.57 -23.37
C MET A 1 20.53 -5.52 -24.41
N PRO A 2 21.82 -5.44 -24.03
CA PRO A 2 22.92 -5.42 -24.99
C PRO A 2 23.06 -6.77 -25.70
N ARG A 3 23.28 -6.76 -27.02
CA ARG A 3 23.31 -7.94 -27.90
C ARG A 3 24.38 -8.97 -27.50
N SER A 4 25.53 -8.48 -27.01
CA SER A 4 26.66 -9.27 -26.52
C SER A 4 26.34 -10.13 -25.29
N LEU A 5 25.38 -9.71 -24.45
CA LEU A 5 24.94 -10.50 -23.30
C LEU A 5 24.10 -11.70 -23.73
N LEU A 6 23.29 -11.50 -24.78
CA LEU A 6 22.46 -12.54 -25.39
C LEU A 6 23.32 -13.61 -26.06
N GLU A 7 24.32 -13.21 -26.84
CA GLU A 7 25.23 -14.13 -27.54
C GLU A 7 26.05 -15.00 -26.58
N ARG A 8 26.53 -14.42 -25.47
CA ARG A 8 27.31 -15.17 -24.47
C ARG A 8 26.44 -16.10 -23.61
N ALA A 9 25.26 -15.66 -23.21
CA ALA A 9 24.42 -16.40 -22.27
C ALA A 9 23.44 -17.38 -22.94
N ALA A 10 23.18 -17.24 -24.25
CA ALA A 10 22.23 -18.08 -24.96
C ALA A 10 22.50 -19.59 -24.84
N PRO A 11 23.75 -20.10 -24.98
CA PRO A 11 24.02 -21.52 -24.83
C PRO A 11 23.65 -22.05 -23.44
N ASP A 12 24.11 -21.37 -22.38
CA ASP A 12 23.87 -21.78 -20.99
C ASP A 12 22.38 -21.73 -20.62
N VAL A 13 21.65 -20.73 -21.12
CA VAL A 13 20.20 -20.60 -20.92
C VAL A 13 19.45 -21.73 -21.62
N LEU A 14 19.80 -22.04 -22.88
CA LEU A 14 19.17 -23.14 -23.62
C LEU A 14 19.46 -24.51 -22.96
N GLU A 15 20.67 -24.71 -22.46
CA GLU A 15 21.03 -25.92 -21.71
C GLU A 15 20.25 -26.03 -20.40
N ALA A 16 20.12 -24.93 -19.65
CA ALA A 16 19.32 -24.89 -18.42
C ALA A 16 17.83 -25.20 -18.68
N VAL A 17 17.26 -24.65 -19.77
CA VAL A 17 15.88 -24.95 -20.19
C VAL A 17 15.73 -26.42 -20.56
N LYS A 18 16.66 -26.98 -21.34
CA LYS A 18 16.63 -28.40 -21.71
C LYS A 18 16.65 -29.30 -20.47
N ARG A 19 17.56 -29.04 -19.52
CA ARG A 19 17.62 -29.77 -18.24
C ARG A 19 16.33 -29.67 -17.43
N GLY A 20 15.67 -28.51 -17.45
CA GLY A 20 14.39 -28.31 -16.77
C GLY A 20 13.24 -29.08 -17.42
N VAL A 21 13.20 -29.15 -18.76
CA VAL A 21 12.16 -29.86 -19.52
C VAL A 21 12.32 -31.39 -19.42
N GLU A 22 13.56 -31.87 -19.29
CA GLU A 22 13.86 -33.31 -19.14
C GLU A 22 13.64 -33.84 -17.71
N LEU A 23 13.37 -32.97 -16.74
CA LEU A 23 13.20 -33.35 -15.34
C LEU A 23 11.82 -34.01 -15.10
N PRO A 24 11.75 -35.20 -14.47
CA PRO A 24 10.46 -35.79 -14.10
C PRO A 24 9.70 -34.92 -13.10
N ASP A 25 8.36 -34.94 -13.16
CA ASP A 25 7.49 -34.17 -12.26
C ASP A 25 7.76 -34.41 -10.76
N ALA A 26 8.21 -35.62 -10.41
CA ALA A 26 8.56 -36.01 -9.05
C ALA A 26 9.79 -35.26 -8.49
N ASP A 27 10.69 -34.81 -9.36
CA ASP A 27 11.95 -34.17 -9.02
C ASP A 27 11.89 -32.63 -9.18
N LEU A 28 10.75 -32.09 -9.62
CA LEU A 28 10.56 -30.65 -9.75
C LEU A 28 10.66 -29.96 -8.37
N PRO A 29 11.43 -28.86 -8.27
CA PRO A 29 11.55 -28.12 -7.03
C PRO A 29 10.19 -27.55 -6.63
N ARG A 30 9.75 -27.86 -5.41
CA ARG A 30 8.57 -27.24 -4.80
C ARG A 30 8.98 -25.88 -4.27
N PHE A 31 8.68 -24.83 -5.03
CA PHE A 31 8.83 -23.47 -4.53
C PHE A 31 7.92 -23.27 -3.31
N PRO A 32 8.40 -22.61 -2.24
CA PRO A 32 7.51 -22.23 -1.15
C PRO A 32 6.38 -21.39 -1.74
N LYS A 33 5.13 -21.70 -1.37
CA LYS A 33 3.99 -20.86 -1.77
C LYS A 33 4.34 -19.43 -1.38
N ALA A 34 4.43 -18.55 -2.38
CA ALA A 34 4.64 -17.14 -2.13
C ALA A 34 3.58 -16.70 -1.12
N VAL A 35 4.02 -16.08 -0.03
CA VAL A 35 3.11 -15.49 0.96
C VAL A 35 2.23 -14.54 0.17
N ARG A 36 0.96 -14.91 0.01
CA ARG A 36 -0.02 -14.04 -0.63
C ARG A 36 -0.22 -12.91 0.37
N TRP A 37 0.46 -11.79 0.13
CA TRP A 37 0.15 -10.55 0.84
C TRP A 37 -1.34 -10.32 0.63
N GLU A 38 -2.09 -10.38 1.72
CA GLU A 38 -3.50 -10.02 1.72
C GLU A 38 -3.51 -8.53 1.36
N ARG A 39 -3.73 -8.22 0.08
CA ARG A 39 -3.92 -6.84 -0.37
C ARG A 39 -5.18 -6.40 0.34
N ASP A 40 -5.03 -5.64 1.43
CA ASP A 40 -6.14 -5.02 2.15
C ASP A 40 -6.92 -4.18 1.12
N PRO A 41 -8.06 -4.67 0.59
CA PRO A 41 -8.79 -3.96 -0.45
C PRO A 41 -9.43 -2.70 0.14
N ASP A 42 -9.63 -2.67 1.46
CA ASP A 42 -10.15 -1.52 2.17
C ASP A 42 -9.06 -0.43 2.29
N PHE A 43 -7.76 -0.77 2.23
CA PHE A 43 -6.67 0.22 2.23
C PHE A 43 -6.71 1.13 0.99
N ASP A 44 -6.80 0.54 -0.21
CA ASP A 44 -6.85 1.32 -1.46
C ASP A 44 -8.09 2.23 -1.49
N ALA A 45 -9.22 1.74 -0.95
CA ALA A 45 -10.45 2.51 -0.81
C ALA A 45 -10.27 3.69 0.17
N ARG A 46 -9.70 3.46 1.36
CA ARG A 46 -9.39 4.52 2.35
C ARG A 46 -8.43 5.55 1.78
N ALA A 47 -7.35 5.11 1.12
CA ALA A 47 -6.37 6.00 0.52
C ALA A 47 -6.98 6.87 -0.59
N THR A 48 -7.90 6.31 -1.38
CA THR A 48 -8.64 7.05 -2.40
C THR A 48 -9.58 8.09 -1.77
N ALA A 49 -10.34 7.73 -0.73
CA ALA A 49 -11.22 8.65 -0.03
C ALA A 49 -10.45 9.85 0.58
N LEU A 50 -9.31 9.58 1.22
CA LEU A 50 -8.46 10.63 1.79
C LEU A 50 -7.82 11.53 0.72
N ARG A 51 -7.45 10.97 -0.44
CA ARG A 51 -6.95 11.75 -1.58
C ARG A 51 -7.99 12.76 -2.04
N THR A 52 -9.24 12.36 -2.19
CA THR A 52 -10.34 13.25 -2.60
C THR A 52 -10.50 14.43 -1.63
N VAL A 53 -10.42 14.16 -0.31
CA VAL A 53 -10.48 15.23 0.71
C VAL A 53 -9.32 16.21 0.56
N ARG A 54 -8.10 15.69 0.40
CA ARG A 54 -6.92 16.53 0.19
C ARG A 54 -7.05 17.39 -1.06
N ASP A 55 -7.48 16.82 -2.18
CA ASP A 55 -7.56 17.54 -3.45
C ASP A 55 -8.63 18.64 -3.42
N ALA A 56 -9.75 18.41 -2.71
CA ALA A 56 -10.75 19.44 -2.45
C ALA A 56 -10.20 20.56 -1.55
N ALA A 57 -9.48 20.22 -0.48
CA ALA A 57 -8.86 21.19 0.41
C ALA A 57 -7.73 21.98 -0.27
N ALA A 58 -6.93 21.32 -1.11
CA ALA A 58 -5.88 21.94 -1.91
C ALA A 58 -6.45 22.99 -2.87
N THR A 59 -7.53 22.66 -3.57
CA THR A 59 -8.27 23.62 -4.40
C THR A 59 -8.81 24.80 -3.58
N ARG A 60 -9.42 24.53 -2.41
CA ARG A 60 -9.96 25.57 -1.51
C ARG A 60 -8.89 26.52 -0.99
N LEU A 61 -7.69 26.01 -0.73
CA LEU A 61 -6.58 26.75 -0.15
C LEU A 61 -5.60 27.31 -1.19
N ASP A 62 -5.86 27.07 -2.48
CA ASP A 62 -4.94 27.39 -3.59
C ASP A 62 -3.51 26.89 -3.34
N LEU A 63 -3.40 25.64 -2.88
CA LEU A 63 -2.14 25.03 -2.47
C LEU A 63 -1.87 23.73 -3.23
N ASP A 64 -0.59 23.44 -3.51
CA ASP A 64 -0.22 22.14 -4.08
C ASP A 64 -0.63 20.98 -3.14
N PRO A 65 -1.31 19.93 -3.64
CA PRO A 65 -1.74 18.81 -2.81
C PRO A 65 -0.59 18.09 -2.11
N GLY A 66 0.57 17.95 -2.75
CA GLY A 66 1.75 17.31 -2.16
C GLY A 66 2.33 18.12 -1.00
N VAL A 67 2.28 19.45 -1.08
CA VAL A 67 2.63 20.37 0.02
C VAL A 67 1.60 20.29 1.16
N LEU A 68 0.31 20.26 0.81
CA LEU A 68 -0.78 20.17 1.78
C LEU A 68 -0.75 18.86 2.57
N CYS A 69 -0.63 17.72 1.88
CA CYS A 69 -0.49 16.41 2.48
C CYS A 69 0.13 15.41 1.48
N SER A 70 1.34 14.94 1.77
CA SER A 70 2.05 14.00 0.91
C SER A 70 1.32 12.65 0.81
N ARG A 71 1.61 11.91 -0.26
CA ARG A 71 1.07 10.56 -0.45
C ARG A 71 1.37 9.66 0.75
N ASP A 72 2.60 9.68 1.25
CA ASP A 72 3.01 8.83 2.38
C ASP A 72 2.22 9.14 3.65
N ARG A 73 1.89 10.42 3.89
CA ARG A 73 1.04 10.83 5.02
C ARG A 73 -0.39 10.32 4.86
N LEU A 74 -0.96 10.43 3.65
CA LEU A 74 -2.29 9.87 3.37
C LEU A 74 -2.31 8.35 3.60
N GLU A 75 -1.27 7.64 3.16
CA GLU A 75 -1.14 6.21 3.37
C GLU A 75 -0.97 5.86 4.86
N ALA A 76 -0.22 6.65 5.62
CA ALA A 76 -0.08 6.48 7.08
C ALA A 76 -1.43 6.61 7.81
N VAL A 77 -2.26 7.56 7.38
CA VAL A 77 -3.64 7.73 7.89
C VAL A 77 -4.52 6.56 7.45
N ALA A 78 -4.45 6.14 6.19
CA ALA A 78 -5.22 5.01 5.69
C ALA A 78 -4.85 3.68 6.37
N ARG A 79 -3.58 3.47 6.75
CA ARG A 79 -3.16 2.27 7.50
C ARG A 79 -3.71 2.28 8.93
N ARG A 80 -3.66 3.43 9.61
CA ARG A 80 -4.12 3.55 11.01
C ARG A 80 -5.64 3.68 11.15
N ASN A 81 -6.34 4.09 10.09
CA ASN A 81 -7.80 4.25 10.03
C ASN A 81 -8.41 4.93 11.28
N PRO A 82 -7.93 6.12 11.68
CA PRO A 82 -8.35 6.75 12.94
C PRO A 82 -9.85 7.07 12.96
N THR A 83 -10.45 6.91 14.14
CA THR A 83 -11.87 7.18 14.37
C THR A 83 -12.12 8.52 15.06
N THR A 84 -11.09 9.07 15.71
CA THR A 84 -11.16 10.32 16.49
C THR A 84 -10.09 11.33 16.06
N MET A 85 -10.29 12.58 16.45
CA MET A 85 -9.30 13.65 16.24
C MET A 85 -8.01 13.39 17.02
N GLU A 86 -8.08 12.77 18.21
CA GLU A 86 -6.91 12.37 18.98
C GLU A 86 -6.11 11.29 18.25
N GLY A 87 -6.77 10.28 17.69
CA GLY A 87 -6.12 9.26 16.89
C GLY A 87 -5.41 9.83 15.65
N LEU A 88 -5.89 10.94 15.08
CA LEU A 88 -5.18 11.67 14.03
C LEU A 88 -3.95 12.43 14.55
N ARG A 89 -4.00 12.99 15.76
CA ARG A 89 -2.87 13.71 16.38
C ARG A 89 -1.75 12.76 16.79
N GLU A 90 -2.07 11.51 17.09
CA GLU A 90 -1.08 10.47 17.41
C GLU A 90 -0.28 9.99 16.19
N ILE A 91 -0.68 10.39 14.98
CA ILE A 91 0.03 10.04 13.74
C ILE A 91 1.27 10.93 13.61
N PRO A 92 2.50 10.40 13.82
CA PRO A 92 3.71 11.21 13.84
C PRO A 92 4.01 11.87 12.50
N GLU A 93 3.49 11.33 11.40
CA GLU A 93 3.67 11.90 10.08
C GLU A 93 2.81 13.15 9.83
N LEU A 94 1.75 13.37 10.61
CA LEU A 94 0.87 14.55 10.49
C LEU A 94 1.32 15.69 11.40
N ARG A 95 1.35 16.91 10.85
CA ARG A 95 1.55 18.13 11.64
C ARG A 95 0.24 18.59 12.26
N GLN A 96 0.30 19.27 13.40
CA GLN A 96 -0.88 19.77 14.12
C GLN A 96 -1.83 20.57 13.21
N TRP A 97 -1.32 21.54 12.45
CA TRP A 97 -2.16 22.34 11.54
C TRP A 97 -2.85 21.51 10.46
N GLN A 98 -2.24 20.40 10.00
CA GLN A 98 -2.87 19.50 9.02
C GLN A 98 -4.03 18.75 9.65
N VAL A 99 -3.89 18.36 10.92
CA VAL A 99 -4.98 17.71 11.67
C VAL A 99 -6.12 18.69 11.90
N GLU A 100 -5.83 19.95 12.20
CA GLU A 100 -6.84 20.99 12.38
C GLU A 100 -7.59 21.29 11.07
N GLU A 101 -6.89 21.41 9.94
CA GLU A 101 -7.49 21.72 8.64
C GLU A 101 -8.20 20.54 7.96
N LEU A 102 -7.60 19.34 8.00
CA LEU A 102 -8.06 18.17 7.23
C LEU A 102 -8.78 17.13 8.10
N GLY A 103 -8.56 17.15 9.41
CA GLY A 103 -8.99 16.09 10.32
C GLY A 103 -10.48 15.78 10.27
N PRO A 104 -11.38 16.77 10.39
CA PRO A 104 -12.82 16.52 10.33
C PRO A 104 -13.26 15.85 9.03
N ALA A 105 -12.71 16.32 7.90
CA ALA A 105 -13.04 15.77 6.58
C ALA A 105 -12.41 14.38 6.36
N PHE A 106 -11.22 14.12 6.89
CA PHE A 106 -10.62 12.78 6.89
C PHE A 106 -11.44 11.80 7.71
N LEU A 107 -11.88 12.17 8.92
CA LEU A 107 -12.72 11.29 9.74
C LEU A 107 -14.05 10.98 9.06
N ALA A 108 -14.68 11.96 8.41
CA ALA A 108 -15.89 11.75 7.63
C ALA A 108 -15.66 10.81 6.44
N ALA A 109 -14.57 10.99 5.70
CA ALA A 109 -14.21 10.15 4.56
C ALA A 109 -13.84 8.71 4.97
N LEU A 110 -13.31 8.51 6.18
CA LEU A 110 -12.97 7.19 6.70
C LEU A 110 -14.17 6.45 7.29
N ALA A 111 -15.24 7.15 7.69
CA ALA A 111 -16.40 6.54 8.36
C ALA A 111 -17.00 5.31 7.63
N PRO A 112 -17.17 5.30 6.28
CA PRO A 112 -17.68 4.15 5.55
C PRO A 112 -16.73 2.94 5.54
N HIS A 113 -15.43 3.16 5.78
CA HIS A 113 -14.39 2.14 5.73
C HIS A 113 -14.05 1.57 7.13
N ARG A 114 -14.79 1.98 8.16
CA ARG A 114 -14.71 1.42 9.50
C ARG A 114 -15.52 0.12 9.54
N LYS A 115 -14.92 -0.99 9.12
CA LYS A 115 -15.44 -2.31 9.51
C LYS A 115 -15.18 -2.52 11.00
N ALA A 116 -16.14 -3.15 11.67
CA ALA A 116 -16.07 -3.50 13.09
C ALA A 116 -14.82 -4.33 13.40
N GLU A 117 -13.77 -3.71 13.92
CA GLU A 117 -12.67 -4.39 14.61
C GLU A 117 -13.19 -4.95 15.94
N GLN A 118 -13.91 -6.06 15.88
CA GLN A 118 -13.94 -7.06 16.95
C GLN A 118 -13.90 -8.45 16.31
N SER A 119 -12.74 -8.82 15.76
CA SER A 119 -12.31 -10.21 15.72
C SER A 119 -10.79 -10.24 15.56
N ALA A 120 -10.16 -10.82 16.58
CA ALA A 120 -8.75 -11.20 16.66
C ALA A 120 -7.73 -10.10 17.03
N HIS A 121 -7.96 -9.39 18.14
CA HIS A 121 -6.90 -9.32 19.14
C HIS A 121 -6.99 -10.62 19.95
N ASN A 122 -6.25 -11.65 19.54
CA ASN A 122 -6.07 -12.87 20.34
C ASN A 122 -4.62 -12.94 20.81
N PRO A 123 -4.31 -12.46 22.02
CA PRO A 123 -3.10 -12.83 22.73
C PRO A 123 -3.39 -14.09 23.57
N MET A 124 -2.76 -15.20 23.21
CA MET A 124 -2.36 -16.29 24.12
C MET A 124 -1.11 -16.92 23.53
#